data_AF-A0A964T6D2-F1
#
_entry.id   AF-A0A964T6D2-F1
#
_cell.length_a   1.000
_cell.length_b   1.000
_cell.length_c   1.000
_cell.angle_alpha   90.00
_cell.angle_beta   90.00
_cell.angle_gamma   90.00
#
_symmetry.space_group_name_H-M   'P 1'
#
loop_
_entity.id
_entity.type
_entity.pdbx_description
1 polymer ?
#
loop_
_entity_poly.entity_id
_entity_poly.type
_entity_poly.pdbx_seq_one_letter_code
_entity_poly.pdbx_strand_id
1 'polypeptide(L)'
;MKLDLFANRVHRAYFAGGMVRIEFGSVQPNSQGEVPSDGEIRPEDVSFTVTLPVNGFTRSVGALRNLYQELIQKGVLRKQEGGQGAGQPQQGGGQGRPQNRLQDLTADDDVGGGPLV
;
A
#
# COMPACT_ATOMS: atom_id res chain seq x y z
N MET A 1 22.50 -8.27 -28.16
CA MET A 1 22.68 -8.73 -26.76
C MET A 1 21.31 -8.84 -26.13
N LYS A 2 21.01 -9.97 -25.47
CA LYS A 2 19.78 -10.15 -24.71
C LYS A 2 20.10 -9.75 -23.26
N LEU A 3 19.43 -8.71 -22.76
CA LEU A 3 19.62 -8.24 -21.39
C LEU A 3 18.69 -9.06 -20.49
N ASP A 4 19.22 -10.11 -19.86
CA ASP A 4 18.49 -10.85 -18.84
C ASP A 4 18.63 -10.12 -17.50
N LEU A 5 17.52 -9.58 -17.01
CA LEU A 5 17.45 -8.88 -15.73
C LEU A 5 16.93 -9.85 -14.67
N PHE A 6 17.70 -10.04 -13.60
CA PHE A 6 17.29 -10.88 -12.47
C PHE A 6 16.63 -10.02 -11.39
N ALA A 7 15.41 -10.37 -11.02
CA ALA A 7 14.75 -9.87 -9.82
C ALA A 7 13.95 -11.01 -9.20
N ASN A 8 14.07 -11.19 -7.88
CA ASN A 8 13.31 -12.19 -7.15
C ASN A 8 12.07 -11.59 -6.46
N ARG A 9 11.88 -10.26 -6.55
CA ARG A 9 10.81 -9.57 -5.85
C ARG A 9 10.31 -8.31 -6.56
N VAL A 10 9.00 -8.05 -6.44
CA VAL A 10 8.40 -6.74 -6.71
C VAL A 10 8.40 -5.96 -5.40
N HIS A 11 9.14 -4.85 -5.34
CA HIS A 11 9.21 -3.99 -4.16
C HIS A 11 7.95 -3.13 -4.04
N ARG A 12 7.60 -2.41 -5.12
CA ARG A 12 6.48 -1.48 -5.11
C ARG A 12 5.85 -1.38 -6.49
N ALA A 13 4.53 -1.26 -6.52
CA ALA A 13 3.79 -0.83 -7.71
C ALA A 13 2.93 0.39 -7.36
N TYR A 14 3.01 1.47 -8.15
CA TYR A 14 2.24 2.68 -7.91
C TYR A 14 1.82 3.36 -9.21
N PHE A 15 0.75 4.13 -9.12
CA PHE A 15 0.24 4.94 -10.22
C PHE A 15 0.69 6.39 -10.06
N ALA A 16 1.26 6.95 -11.13
CA ALA A 16 1.66 8.35 -11.19
C ALA A 16 1.53 8.86 -12.63
N GLY A 17 0.80 9.96 -12.83
CA GLY A 17 0.74 10.65 -14.13
C GLY A 17 0.24 9.80 -15.30
N GLY A 18 -0.78 8.94 -15.10
CA GLY A 18 -1.29 8.07 -16.18
C GLY A 18 -0.44 6.82 -16.43
N MET A 19 0.62 6.61 -15.64
CA MET A 19 1.56 5.51 -15.78
C MET A 19 1.55 4.65 -14.51
N VAL A 20 1.80 3.36 -14.70
CA VAL A 20 2.08 2.41 -13.63
C VAL A 20 3.59 2.18 -13.60
N ARG A 21 4.19 2.42 -12.44
CA ARG A 21 5.59 2.13 -12.16
C ARG A 21 5.68 0.92 -11.26
N ILE A 22 6.52 -0.04 -11.64
CA ILE A 22 6.80 -1.25 -10.88
C ILE A 22 8.30 -1.29 -10.62
N GLU A 23 8.67 -1.29 -9.36
CA GLU A 23 10.04 -1.39 -8.88
C GLU A 23 10.32 -2.84 -8.55
N PHE A 24 11.34 -3.40 -9.20
CA PHE A 24 11.82 -4.77 -9.01
C PHE A 24 13.13 -4.74 -8.28
N GLY A 25 13.29 -5.65 -7.32
CA GLY A 25 14.49 -5.75 -6.50
C GLY A 25 15.00 -7.17 -6.37
N SER A 26 16.23 -7.27 -5.89
CA SER A 26 16.81 -8.53 -5.47
C SER A 26 17.10 -8.46 -3.99
N VAL A 27 16.45 -9.32 -3.22
CA VAL A 27 16.74 -9.46 -1.79
C VAL A 27 17.76 -10.57 -1.63
N GLN A 28 18.93 -10.24 -1.07
CA GLN A 28 19.92 -11.23 -0.67
C GLN A 28 19.76 -11.57 0.81
N PRO A 29 20.01 -12.83 1.21
CA PRO A 29 20.09 -13.18 2.62
C PRO A 29 21.18 -12.38 3.33
N ASN A 30 20.94 -12.00 4.58
CA ASN A 30 21.96 -11.39 5.42
C ASN A 30 23.06 -12.41 5.81
N SER A 31 24.05 -11.99 6.60
CA SER A 31 25.14 -12.86 7.08
C SER A 31 24.69 -14.04 7.94
N GLN A 32 23.43 -14.03 8.42
CA GLN A 32 22.80 -15.13 9.16
C GLN A 32 21.93 -16.03 8.25
N GLY A 33 21.87 -15.75 6.95
CA GLY A 33 21.06 -16.49 5.98
C GLY A 33 19.58 -16.13 5.98
N GLU A 34 19.18 -15.08 6.69
CA GLU A 34 17.79 -14.63 6.75
C GLU A 34 17.49 -13.69 5.58
N VAL A 35 16.33 -13.86 4.94
CA VAL A 35 15.86 -12.94 3.89
C VAL A 35 15.14 -11.75 4.55
N PRO A 36 15.62 -10.50 4.34
CA PRO A 36 14.95 -9.30 4.83
C PRO A 36 13.45 -9.29 4.58
N SER A 37 12.72 -8.91 5.63
CA SER A 37 11.26 -8.83 5.59
C SER A 37 10.78 -7.66 4.72
N ASP A 38 9.49 -7.63 4.41
CA ASP A 38 8.94 -6.71 3.41
C ASP A 38 9.19 -5.22 3.66
N GLY A 39 9.37 -4.82 4.93
CA GLY A 39 9.61 -3.44 5.33
C GLY A 39 11.08 -3.01 5.38
N GLU A 40 12.05 -3.91 5.17
CA GLU A 40 13.49 -3.63 5.33
C GLU A 40 14.21 -3.38 4.00
N ILE A 41 13.48 -3.40 2.88
CA ILE A 41 14.04 -3.14 1.55
C ILE A 41 14.52 -1.69 1.47
N ARG A 42 15.79 -1.52 1.10
CA ARG A 42 16.40 -0.20 0.92
C ARG A 42 16.38 0.18 -0.57
N PRO A 43 16.50 1.48 -0.91
CA PRO A 43 16.54 1.93 -2.30
C PRO A 43 17.62 1.24 -3.14
N GLU A 44 18.77 0.89 -2.54
CA GLU A 44 19.86 0.16 -3.17
C GLU A 44 19.51 -1.28 -3.60
N ASP A 45 18.47 -1.88 -3.02
CA ASP A 45 18.01 -3.22 -3.36
C ASP A 45 17.12 -3.25 -4.62
N VAL A 46 16.72 -2.07 -5.13
CA VAL A 46 15.93 -1.93 -6.37
C VAL A 46 16.87 -2.09 -7.58
N SER A 47 16.73 -3.21 -8.29
CA SER A 47 17.57 -3.55 -9.42
C SER A 47 17.13 -2.85 -10.71
N PHE A 48 15.82 -2.70 -10.93
CA PHE A 48 15.30 -1.97 -12.08
C PHE A 48 13.83 -1.56 -11.90
N THR A 49 13.39 -0.61 -12.71
CA THR A 49 12.00 -0.15 -12.74
C THR A 49 11.39 -0.36 -14.13
N VAL A 50 10.19 -0.93 -14.16
CA VAL A 50 9.38 -0.99 -15.37
C VAL A 50 8.28 0.07 -15.29
N THR A 51 8.20 0.94 -16.29
CA THR A 51 7.15 1.95 -16.40
C THR A 51 6.26 1.63 -17.59
N LEU A 52 4.95 1.54 -17.35
CA LEU A 52 3.96 1.11 -18.33
C LEU A 52 2.81 2.13 -18.38
N PRO A 53 2.18 2.38 -19.54
CA PRO A 53 0.85 2.99 -19.57
C PRO A 53 -0.17 2.10 -18.85
N VAL A 54 -1.17 2.69 -18.20
CA VAL A 54 -2.23 1.93 -17.49
C VAL A 54 -2.86 0.86 -18.38
N ASN A 55 -3.21 1.21 -19.61
CA ASN A 55 -3.82 0.25 -20.55
C ASN A 55 -2.87 -0.92 -20.87
N GLY A 56 -1.57 -0.67 -20.92
CA GLY A 56 -0.56 -1.71 -21.08
C GLY A 56 -0.51 -2.61 -19.85
N PHE A 57 -0.44 -2.02 -18.66
CA PHE A 57 -0.45 -2.74 -17.39
C PHE A 57 -1.68 -3.65 -17.23
N THR A 58 -2.88 -3.14 -17.48
CA THR A 58 -4.13 -3.92 -17.35
C THR A 58 -4.14 -5.13 -18.28
N ARG A 59 -3.65 -4.98 -19.52
CA ARG A 59 -3.49 -6.11 -20.46
C ARG A 59 -2.48 -7.14 -19.95
N SER A 60 -1.33 -6.70 -19.45
CA SER A 60 -0.31 -7.58 -18.86
C SER A 60 -0.85 -8.36 -17.66
N VAL A 61 -1.61 -7.71 -16.77
CA VAL A 61 -2.26 -8.38 -15.63
C VAL A 61 -3.25 -9.44 -16.11
N GLY A 62 -4.01 -9.19 -17.17
CA GLY A 62 -4.89 -10.18 -17.79
C GLY A 62 -4.12 -11.42 -18.26
N ALA A 63 -3.01 -11.23 -18.97
CA ALA A 63 -2.17 -12.33 -19.44
C ALA A 63 -1.57 -13.15 -18.26
N LEU A 64 -1.09 -12.47 -17.21
CA LEU A 64 -0.57 -13.14 -16.01
C LEU A 64 -1.65 -13.93 -15.26
N ARG A 65 -2.88 -13.42 -15.19
CA ARG A 65 -4.02 -14.14 -14.60
C ARG A 65 -4.35 -15.40 -15.40
N ASN A 66 -4.37 -15.32 -16.72
CA ASN A 66 -4.64 -16.48 -17.57
C ASN A 66 -3.56 -17.55 -17.39
N LEU A 67 -2.28 -17.16 -17.40
CA LEU A 67 -1.17 -18.05 -17.12
C LEU A 67 -1.31 -18.71 -15.73
N TYR A 68 -1.65 -17.94 -14.70
CA TYR A 68 -1.87 -18.48 -13.36
C TYR A 68 -2.97 -19.54 -13.34
N GLN A 69 -4.10 -19.32 -14.04
CA GLN A 69 -5.17 -20.30 -14.15
C GLN A 69 -4.72 -21.57 -14.88
N GLU A 70 -3.95 -21.44 -15.96
CA GLU A 70 -3.38 -22.59 -16.67
C GLU A 70 -2.45 -23.43 -15.78
N LEU A 71 -1.62 -22.77 -14.95
CA LEU A 71 -0.73 -23.44 -14.01
C LEU A 71 -1.52 -24.20 -12.92
N ILE A 72 -2.66 -23.67 -12.47
CA ILE A 72 -3.56 -24.39 -11.56
C ILE A 72 -4.17 -25.60 -12.25
N GLN A 73 -4.70 -25.44 -13.46
CA GLN A 73 -5.36 -26.53 -14.20
C GLN A 73 -4.42 -27.71 -14.47
N LYS A 74 -3.14 -27.41 -14.71
CA LYS A 74 -2.09 -28.43 -14.89
C LYS A 74 -1.57 -29.03 -13.58
N GLY A 75 -2.08 -28.59 -12.43
CA GLY A 75 -1.66 -29.07 -11.11
C GLY A 75 -0.26 -28.59 -10.67
N VAL A 76 0.34 -27.65 -11.40
CA VAL A 76 1.66 -27.07 -11.04
C VAL A 76 1.52 -26.17 -9.81
N LEU A 77 0.45 -25.38 -9.76
CA LEU A 77 0.11 -24.53 -8.62
C LEU A 77 -1.16 -25.04 -7.93
N ARG A 78 -1.19 -24.96 -6.61
CA ARG A 78 -2.42 -25.18 -5.84
C ARG A 78 -3.18 -23.87 -5.71
N LYS A 79 -4.49 -23.92 -5.92
CA LYS A 79 -5.37 -22.78 -5.66
C LYS A 79 -5.38 -22.53 -4.15
N GLN A 80 -4.90 -21.37 -3.71
CA GLN A 80 -5.09 -20.94 -2.32
C GLN A 80 -6.54 -20.46 -2.17
N GLU A 81 -7.36 -21.25 -1.48
CA GLU A 81 -8.70 -20.85 -1.04
C GLU A 81 -8.55 -19.94 0.18
N GLY A 82 -8.39 -18.63 -0.03
CA GLY A 82 -8.29 -17.68 1.10
C GLY A 82 -7.75 -16.28 0.80
N GLY A 83 -7.30 -15.98 -0.41
CA GLY A 83 -6.73 -14.68 -0.76
C GLY A 83 -7.73 -13.65 -1.29
N GLN A 84 -8.85 -13.41 -0.62
CA GLN A 84 -9.69 -12.23 -0.88
C GLN A 84 -9.46 -11.20 0.23
N GLY A 85 -8.69 -10.15 -0.08
CA GLY A 85 -8.70 -8.90 0.68
C GLY A 85 -7.62 -8.71 1.74
N ALA A 86 -6.34 -8.62 1.34
CA ALA A 86 -5.40 -7.78 2.09
C ALA A 86 -5.79 -6.31 1.89
N GLY A 87 -6.76 -5.85 2.66
CA GLY A 87 -7.37 -4.54 2.50
C GLY A 87 -8.65 -4.35 3.31
N GLN A 88 -8.69 -4.83 4.56
CA GLN A 88 -9.59 -4.26 5.55
C GLN A 88 -8.75 -3.38 6.49
N PRO A 89 -8.90 -2.04 6.46
CA PRO A 89 -8.43 -1.24 7.57
C PRO A 89 -9.16 -1.74 8.82
N GLN A 90 -8.38 -2.07 9.82
CA GLN A 90 -8.83 -2.38 11.17
C GLN A 90 -9.57 -1.14 11.69
N GLN A 91 -10.88 -1.05 11.44
CA GLN A 91 -11.75 -0.09 12.10
C GLN A 91 -11.82 -0.52 13.57
N GLY A 92 -11.05 0.17 14.40
CA GLY A 92 -11.21 0.12 15.84
C GLY A 92 -12.66 0.42 16.19
N GLY A 93 -13.35 -0.57 16.73
CA GLY A 93 -14.70 -0.42 17.25
C GLY A 93 -14.68 0.54 18.43
N GLY A 94 -15.09 1.78 18.18
CA GLY A 94 -15.50 2.70 19.23
C GLY A 94 -16.83 2.24 19.83
N GLN A 95 -16.86 2.07 21.15
CA GLN A 95 -18.08 2.19 21.95
C GLN A 95 -17.84 3.25 23.02
N GLY A 96 -18.73 4.25 23.05
CA GLY A 96 -18.90 5.13 24.20
C GLY A 96 -18.62 6.62 23.97
N ARG A 97 -19.46 7.30 23.20
CA ARG A 97 -19.93 8.66 23.59
C ARG A 97 -21.25 8.47 24.36
N PRO A 98 -21.51 9.24 25.43
CA PRO A 98 -22.16 10.55 25.25
C PRO A 98 -21.42 11.66 26.02
N GLN A 99 -21.18 12.81 25.39
CA GLN A 99 -21.98 14.04 25.47
C GLN A 99 -21.88 14.79 26.81
N ASN A 100 -21.57 16.08 26.67
CA ASN A 100 -21.75 17.18 27.63
C ASN A 100 -20.66 17.42 28.67
N ARG A 101 -19.57 18.06 28.22
CA ARG A 101 -18.84 19.04 29.05
C ARG A 101 -18.16 20.11 28.18
N LEU A 102 -18.96 20.83 27.40
CA LEU A 102 -18.60 22.18 27.00
C LEU A 102 -19.44 23.11 27.86
N GLN A 103 -18.98 23.28 29.10
CA GLN A 103 -19.46 24.34 29.98
C GLN A 103 -18.47 25.49 29.85
N ASP A 104 -19.00 26.57 29.29
CA ASP A 104 -18.82 27.93 29.79
C ASP A 104 -17.46 28.61 29.60
N LEU A 105 -17.34 29.37 28.50
CA LEU A 105 -16.35 30.44 28.35
C LEU A 105 -16.95 31.67 27.64
N THR A 106 -18.25 31.88 27.74
CA THR A 106 -18.91 33.07 27.14
C THR A 106 -19.98 33.62 28.08
N ALA A 107 -19.55 34.12 29.23
CA ALA A 107 -20.25 35.14 29.99
C ALA A 107 -19.19 35.92 30.80
N ASP A 108 -19.38 37.24 30.89
CA ASP A 108 -18.54 38.22 31.60
C ASP A 108 -17.30 38.79 30.87
N ASP A 109 -17.51 39.28 29.63
CA ASP A 109 -16.97 40.60 29.27
C ASP A 109 -17.98 41.67 29.74
N ASP A 110 -17.85 42.06 31.01
CA ASP A 110 -18.54 43.21 31.61
C ASP A 110 -17.98 44.50 30.97
N VAL A 111 -18.64 44.95 29.89
CA VAL A 111 -18.42 46.25 29.28
C VAL A 111 -19.08 47.30 30.17
N GLY A 112 -18.41 47.67 31.25
CA GLY A 112 -18.75 48.82 32.09
C GLY A 112 -18.52 50.14 31.36
N GLY A 113 -19.49 50.56 30.53
CA GLY A 113 -19.49 51.83 29.81
C GLY A 113 -20.74 52.68 30.12
N GLY A 114 -20.64 53.53 31.15
CA GLY A 114 -21.44 54.76 31.36
C GLY A 114 -22.87 54.58 31.93
N PRO A 115 -23.39 55.58 32.68
CA PRO A 115 -23.61 56.89 32.07
C PRO A 115 -23.25 58.12 32.93
N LEU A 116 -23.30 59.26 32.23
CA LEU A 116 -23.15 60.65 32.61
C LEU A 116 -24.08 61.09 33.74
N VAL A 117 -23.54 61.74 34.80
CA VAL A 117 -23.96 63.05 35.38
C VAL A 117 -22.76 63.65 36.11
#